data_AF-A0AAW9FC87-F1
#
_entry.id   AF-A0AAW9FC87-F1
#
_cell.length_a   1.000
_cell.length_b   1.000
_cell.length_c   1.000
_cell.angle_alpha   90.00
_cell.angle_beta   90.00
_cell.angle_gamma   90.00
#
_symmetry.space_group_name_H-M   'P 1'
#
loop_
_entity.id
_entity.type
_entity.pdbx_description
1 polymer ?
#
loop_
_entity_poly.entity_id
_entity_poly.type
_entity_poly.pdbx_seq_one_letter_code
_entity_poly.pdbx_strand_id
1 'polypeptide(L)'
;MSRLDSFIRRLTAQRDILNHVHADLDLPVEGPVMEIGLGNGRTFNHLRELFPDRRIVAFDRAMGAHASSVPDDKDLVIGEIAQTAQAYLGVEAALVHADIGTGYPEKDAVTLTWLPQLVAGMLAKGGVAISGLPLEEKTLNPLPIPSSVPTDRYFLYRKI
;
A
#
# COMPACT_ATOMS: atom_id res chain seq x y z
N MET A 1 -26.06 -2.25 -0.80
CA MET A 1 -25.04 -2.01 -1.84
C MET A 1 -24.60 -3.37 -2.38
N SER A 2 -24.52 -3.55 -3.69
CA SER A 2 -24.08 -4.83 -4.25
C SER A 2 -22.57 -5.05 -4.02
N ARG A 3 -22.08 -6.28 -4.21
CA ARG A 3 -20.62 -6.55 -4.18
C ARG A 3 -19.89 -5.81 -5.29
N LEU A 4 -20.54 -5.62 -6.45
CA LEU A 4 -19.98 -4.88 -7.58
C LEU A 4 -19.81 -3.39 -7.22
N ASP A 5 -20.85 -2.76 -6.65
CA ASP A 5 -20.77 -1.36 -6.22
C ASP A 5 -19.68 -1.15 -5.16
N SER A 6 -19.57 -2.07 -4.20
CA SER A 6 -18.51 -2.01 -3.19
C SER A 6 -17.12 -2.16 -3.80
N PHE A 7 -16.97 -2.99 -4.82
CA PHE A 7 -15.71 -3.19 -5.53
C PHE A 7 -15.32 -1.94 -6.33
N ILE A 8 -16.26 -1.36 -7.09
CA ILE A 8 -16.04 -0.11 -7.83
C ILE A 8 -15.59 1.01 -6.89
N ARG A 9 -16.31 1.20 -5.77
CA ARG A 9 -15.95 2.23 -4.79
C ARG A 9 -14.55 2.05 -4.21
N ARG A 10 -14.12 0.81 -3.97
CA ARG A 10 -12.78 0.51 -3.49
C ARG A 10 -11.71 0.86 -4.53
N LEU A 11 -11.90 0.46 -5.79
CA LEU A 11 -10.96 0.78 -6.86
C LEU A 11 -10.88 2.30 -7.11
N THR A 12 -12.00 3.00 -7.06
CA THR A 12 -12.03 4.47 -7.18
C THR A 12 -11.28 5.12 -6.02
N ALA A 13 -11.51 4.67 -4.78
CA ALA A 13 -10.80 5.16 -3.61
C ALA A 13 -9.28 4.97 -3.71
N GLN A 14 -8.83 3.80 -4.20
CA GLN A 14 -7.40 3.51 -4.44
C GLN A 14 -6.78 4.48 -5.44
N ARG A 15 -7.41 4.65 -6.60
CA ARG A 15 -6.91 5.57 -7.62
C ARG A 15 -6.84 6.99 -7.09
N ASP A 16 -7.91 7.45 -6.45
CA ASP A 16 -8.02 8.85 -6.02
C ASP A 16 -7.02 9.17 -4.91
N ILE A 17 -6.81 8.26 -3.95
CA ILE A 17 -5.82 8.47 -2.90
C ILE A 17 -4.39 8.41 -3.43
N LEU A 18 -4.09 7.49 -4.36
CA LEU A 18 -2.79 7.41 -5.01
C LEU A 18 -2.47 8.67 -5.82
N ASN A 19 -3.45 9.18 -6.58
CA ASN A 19 -3.33 10.42 -7.32
C ASN A 19 -3.12 11.63 -6.41
N HIS A 20 -3.83 11.68 -5.28
CA HIS A 20 -3.66 12.73 -4.27
C HIS A 20 -2.25 12.70 -3.68
N VAL A 21 -1.73 11.52 -3.32
CA VAL A 21 -0.35 11.41 -2.81
C VAL A 21 0.66 11.88 -3.84
N HIS A 22 0.49 11.50 -5.10
CA HIS A 22 1.38 11.95 -6.18
C HIS A 22 1.33 13.46 -6.42
N ALA A 23 0.13 14.06 -6.39
CA ALA A 23 -0.05 15.46 -6.77
C ALA A 23 0.20 16.46 -5.63
N ASP A 24 -0.17 16.09 -4.39
CA ASP A 24 -0.36 17.06 -3.31
C ASP A 24 0.56 16.83 -2.10
N LEU A 25 1.32 15.73 -2.06
CA LEU A 25 2.16 15.40 -0.93
C LEU A 25 3.64 15.31 -1.30
N ASP A 26 4.47 15.94 -0.48
CA ASP A 26 5.91 15.73 -0.55
C ASP A 26 6.26 14.32 -0.09
N LEU A 27 6.99 13.58 -0.92
CA LEU A 27 7.61 12.31 -0.55
C LEU A 27 9.12 12.53 -0.32
N PRO A 28 9.77 11.68 0.51
CA PRO A 28 11.22 11.64 0.56
C PRO A 28 11.82 11.54 -0.86
N VAL A 29 12.88 12.30 -1.12
CA VAL A 29 13.51 12.39 -2.46
C VAL A 29 13.92 10.99 -2.93
N GLU A 30 14.59 10.26 -2.06
CA GLU A 30 15.03 8.88 -2.27
C GLU A 30 14.04 7.88 -1.66
N GLY A 31 14.26 6.60 -1.96
CA GLY A 31 13.53 5.49 -1.35
C GLY A 31 12.49 4.86 -2.29
N PRO A 32 12.34 3.53 -2.22
CA PRO A 32 11.41 2.79 -3.07
C PRO A 32 9.95 3.02 -2.69
N VAL A 33 9.06 2.59 -3.58
CA VAL A 33 7.65 2.32 -3.28
C VAL A 33 7.51 0.84 -2.92
N MET A 34 6.77 0.54 -1.85
CA MET A 34 6.47 -0.83 -1.46
C MET A 34 4.98 -1.11 -1.70
N GLU A 35 4.68 -2.11 -2.52
CA GLU A 35 3.31 -2.57 -2.82
C GLU A 35 3.01 -3.86 -2.05
N ILE A 36 2.23 -3.77 -0.98
CA ILE A 36 1.85 -4.91 -0.15
C ILE A 36 0.51 -5.48 -0.66
N GLY A 37 0.57 -6.64 -1.30
CA GLY A 37 -0.55 -7.28 -1.97
C GLY A 37 -0.62 -6.87 -3.44
N LEU A 38 -0.01 -7.66 -4.32
CA LEU A 38 0.01 -7.40 -5.76
C LEU A 38 -1.35 -7.73 -6.41
N GLY A 39 -1.93 -8.88 -6.07
CA GLY A 39 -3.14 -9.41 -6.67
C GLY A 39 -3.05 -9.45 -8.20
N ASN A 40 -4.00 -8.79 -8.87
CA ASN A 40 -3.97 -8.65 -10.33
C ASN A 40 -2.95 -7.60 -10.83
N GLY A 41 -2.42 -6.75 -9.96
CA GLY A 41 -1.41 -5.74 -10.29
C GLY A 41 -1.96 -4.43 -10.84
N ARG A 42 -3.23 -4.08 -10.55
CA ARG A 42 -3.84 -2.82 -11.02
C ARG A 42 -3.23 -1.60 -10.34
N THR A 43 -3.15 -1.62 -9.01
CA THR A 43 -2.51 -0.56 -8.21
C THR A 43 -1.01 -0.49 -8.47
N PHE A 44 -0.33 -1.63 -8.56
CA PHE A 44 1.07 -1.69 -8.98
C PHE A 44 1.31 -1.01 -10.35
N ASN A 45 0.49 -1.33 -11.36
CA ASN A 45 0.60 -0.71 -12.68
C ASN A 45 0.34 0.80 -12.62
N HIS A 46 -0.66 1.24 -11.86
CA HIS A 46 -0.94 2.67 -11.63
C HIS A 46 0.21 3.38 -10.91
N LEU A 47 0.82 2.73 -9.90
CA LEU A 47 1.98 3.25 -9.20
C LEU A 47 3.19 3.46 -10.12
N ARG A 48 3.40 2.57 -11.10
CA ARG A 48 4.46 2.74 -12.11
C ARG A 48 4.22 3.97 -13.00
N GLU A 49 2.97 4.30 -13.28
CA GLU A 49 2.63 5.51 -14.05
C GLU A 49 2.85 6.78 -13.22
N LEU A 50 2.49 6.77 -11.94
CA LEU A 50 2.66 7.92 -11.03
C LEU A 50 4.13 8.14 -10.64
N PHE A 51 4.91 7.09 -10.46
CA PHE A 51 6.27 7.17 -9.96
C PHE A 51 7.27 6.46 -10.89
N PRO A 52 7.41 6.90 -12.16
CA PRO A 52 8.19 6.18 -13.18
C PRO A 52 9.67 6.02 -12.83
N ASP A 53 10.22 6.95 -12.04
CA ASP A 53 11.64 6.96 -11.65
C ASP A 53 11.92 6.26 -10.32
N ARG A 54 10.90 5.72 -9.65
CA ARG A 54 11.06 5.01 -8.36
C ARG A 54 11.01 3.51 -8.55
N ARG A 55 11.94 2.81 -7.91
CA ARG A 55 11.86 1.36 -7.74
C ARG A 55 10.59 1.00 -6.98
N ILE A 56 9.85 0.01 -7.46
CA ILE A 56 8.63 -0.50 -6.81
C ILE A 56 8.84 -1.97 -6.49
N VAL A 57 8.80 -2.33 -5.21
CA VAL A 57 8.89 -3.73 -4.76
C VAL A 57 7.51 -4.21 -4.35
N ALA A 58 7.02 -5.27 -4.99
CA ALA A 58 5.70 -5.83 -4.73
C ALA A 58 5.78 -7.16 -3.97
N PHE A 59 4.83 -7.35 -3.05
CA PHE A 59 4.74 -8.52 -2.19
C PHE A 59 3.41 -9.24 -2.42
N ASP A 60 3.45 -10.55 -2.56
CA ASP A 60 2.24 -11.37 -2.57
C ASP A 60 2.52 -12.79 -2.06
N ARG A 61 1.48 -13.52 -1.69
CA ARG A 61 1.57 -14.96 -1.39
C ARG A 61 1.73 -15.80 -2.65
N ALA A 62 1.21 -15.34 -3.78
CA ALA A 62 1.26 -16.06 -5.04
C ALA A 62 1.24 -15.11 -6.25
N MET A 63 1.75 -15.59 -7.39
CA MET A 63 1.71 -14.82 -8.63
C MET A 63 0.36 -14.94 -9.32
N GLY A 64 -0.40 -13.85 -9.30
CA GLY A 64 -1.71 -13.73 -9.96
C GLY A 64 -1.87 -12.45 -10.79
N ALA A 65 -0.78 -11.74 -11.04
CA ALA A 65 -0.80 -10.47 -11.75
C ALA A 65 -1.13 -10.66 -13.23
N HIS A 66 -1.77 -9.66 -13.83
CA HIS A 66 -1.87 -9.57 -15.29
C HIS A 66 -0.45 -9.46 -15.89
N ALA A 67 -0.23 -10.01 -17.08
CA ALA A 67 1.09 -10.06 -17.70
C ALA A 67 1.76 -8.68 -17.85
N SER A 68 0.98 -7.61 -18.06
CA SER A 68 1.48 -6.23 -18.13
C SER A 68 1.82 -5.60 -16.77
N SER A 69 1.51 -6.29 -15.67
CA SER A 69 1.63 -5.81 -14.30
C SER A 69 2.54 -6.70 -13.45
N VAL A 70 3.31 -7.57 -14.07
CA VAL A 70 4.32 -8.39 -13.38
C VAL A 70 5.55 -7.51 -13.11
N PRO A 71 6.00 -7.37 -11.86
CA PRO A 71 7.27 -6.72 -11.54
C PRO A 71 8.45 -7.52 -12.07
N ASP A 72 9.63 -6.89 -12.18
CA ASP A 72 10.87 -7.63 -12.42
C ASP A 72 11.12 -8.63 -11.28
N ASP A 73 11.78 -9.76 -11.56
CA ASP A 73 12.01 -10.83 -10.57
C ASP A 73 12.68 -10.34 -9.27
N LYS A 74 13.57 -9.35 -9.36
CA LYS A 74 14.27 -8.74 -8.22
C LYS A 74 13.38 -7.83 -7.35
N ASP A 75 12.22 -7.46 -7.88
CA ASP A 75 11.26 -6.52 -7.33
C ASP A 75 9.93 -7.20 -6.99
N LEU A 76 9.88 -8.52 -7.12
CA LEU A 76 8.75 -9.35 -6.73
C LEU A 76 9.16 -10.29 -5.59
N VAL A 77 8.45 -10.19 -4.48
CA VAL A 77 8.67 -11.04 -3.30
C VAL A 77 7.46 -11.93 -3.08
N ILE A 78 7.64 -13.23 -3.33
CA ILE A 78 6.59 -14.24 -3.14
C ILE A 78 6.78 -14.98 -1.81
N GLY A 79 5.70 -15.08 -1.03
CA GLY A 79 5.62 -15.88 0.20
C GLY A 79 4.66 -15.27 1.21
N GLU A 80 4.64 -15.80 2.43
CA GLU A 80 3.84 -15.20 3.50
C GLU A 80 4.36 -13.80 3.83
N ILE A 81 3.61 -12.77 3.42
CA ILE A 81 3.99 -11.35 3.52
C ILE A 81 4.48 -10.99 4.93
N ALA A 82 3.80 -11.47 5.97
CA ALA A 82 4.17 -11.22 7.36
C ALA A 82 5.59 -11.70 7.74
N GLN A 83 6.13 -12.66 6.98
CA GLN A 83 7.47 -13.22 7.14
C GLN A 83 8.46 -12.62 6.14
N THR A 84 8.11 -12.60 4.85
CA THR A 84 9.05 -12.19 3.78
C THR A 84 9.34 -10.70 3.81
N ALA A 85 8.35 -9.88 4.13
CA ALA A 85 8.47 -8.44 4.12
C ALA A 85 9.31 -7.89 5.30
N GLN A 86 9.58 -8.71 6.32
CA GLN A 86 10.48 -8.36 7.44
C GLN A 86 11.90 -8.03 6.95
N ALA A 87 12.35 -8.63 5.84
CA ALA A 87 13.65 -8.36 5.24
C ALA A 87 13.79 -6.93 4.69
N TYR A 88 12.70 -6.17 4.62
CA TYR A 88 12.65 -4.81 4.09
C TYR A 88 12.42 -3.75 5.20
N LEU A 89 12.48 -4.15 6.47
CA LEU A 89 12.53 -3.18 7.56
C LEU A 89 13.81 -2.33 7.43
N GLY A 90 13.67 -1.01 7.57
CA GLY A 90 14.77 -0.07 7.39
C GLY A 90 15.16 0.17 5.93
N VAL A 91 14.34 -0.23 4.95
CA VAL A 91 14.57 0.07 3.52
C VAL A 91 14.41 1.56 3.18
N GLU A 92 13.92 2.36 4.13
CA GLU A 92 13.69 3.80 3.97
C GLU A 92 12.79 4.11 2.76
N ALA A 93 11.67 3.39 2.65
CA ALA A 93 10.69 3.59 1.60
C ALA A 93 10.07 4.99 1.66
N ALA A 94 9.90 5.62 0.49
CA ALA A 94 9.20 6.89 0.38
C ALA A 94 7.68 6.71 0.52
N LEU A 95 7.18 5.57 0.03
CA LEU A 95 5.75 5.25 0.01
C LEU A 95 5.56 3.75 0.26
N VAL A 96 4.59 3.41 1.10
CA VAL A 96 4.09 2.03 1.26
C VAL A 96 2.59 2.05 0.99
N HIS A 97 2.14 1.27 0.01
CA HIS A 97 0.72 1.03 -0.27
C HIS A 97 0.37 -0.41 0.13
N ALA A 98 -0.73 -0.59 0.88
CA ALA A 98 -1.20 -1.89 1.33
C ALA A 98 -2.70 -2.08 1.06
N ASP A 99 -3.04 -3.05 0.19
CA ASP A 99 -4.43 -3.44 -0.11
C ASP A 99 -4.64 -4.94 0.10
N ILE A 100 -4.41 -5.39 1.32
CA ILE A 100 -4.58 -6.80 1.73
C ILE A 100 -5.79 -7.03 2.64
N GLY A 101 -6.66 -6.03 2.75
CA GLY A 101 -7.93 -6.14 3.47
C GLY A 101 -8.83 -7.18 2.79
N THR A 102 -9.30 -8.15 3.56
CA THR A 102 -10.11 -9.27 3.05
C THR A 102 -11.61 -8.97 3.11
N GLY A 103 -12.02 -7.99 3.92
CA GLY A 103 -13.42 -7.71 4.21
C GLY A 103 -14.04 -8.68 5.21
N TYR A 104 -13.23 -9.57 5.80
CA TYR A 104 -13.63 -10.49 6.87
C TYR A 104 -12.97 -10.03 8.17
N PRO A 105 -13.74 -9.52 9.16
CA PRO A 105 -13.19 -8.91 10.37
C PRO A 105 -12.16 -9.79 11.10
N GLU A 106 -12.41 -11.09 11.21
CA GLU A 106 -11.50 -12.02 11.90
C GLU A 106 -10.15 -12.16 11.20
N LYS A 107 -10.14 -12.20 9.86
CA LYS A 107 -8.90 -12.28 9.07
C LYS A 107 -8.14 -10.96 9.09
N ASP A 108 -8.89 -9.86 8.98
CA ASP A 108 -8.32 -8.52 9.00
C ASP A 108 -7.72 -8.21 10.39
N ALA A 109 -8.33 -8.70 11.48
CA ALA A 109 -7.77 -8.61 12.83
C ALA A 109 -6.41 -9.32 12.94
N VAL A 110 -6.24 -10.50 12.32
CA VAL A 110 -4.93 -11.18 12.27
C VAL A 110 -3.91 -10.35 11.48
N THR A 111 -4.30 -9.79 10.33
CA THR A 111 -3.43 -8.89 9.54
C THR A 111 -2.99 -7.67 10.35
N LEU A 112 -3.90 -7.08 11.13
CA LEU A 112 -3.62 -5.91 11.96
C LEU A 112 -2.66 -6.18 13.13
N THR A 113 -2.40 -7.44 13.49
CA THR A 113 -1.38 -7.76 14.50
C THR A 113 0.05 -7.48 14.06
N TRP A 114 0.31 -7.36 12.75
CA TRP A 114 1.67 -7.18 12.21
C TRP A 114 1.77 -6.07 11.16
N LEU A 115 0.72 -5.79 10.38
CA LEU A 115 0.78 -4.84 9.28
C LEU A 115 1.18 -3.42 9.70
N PRO A 116 0.65 -2.82 10.79
CA PRO A 116 1.01 -1.46 11.17
C PRO A 116 2.51 -1.29 11.47
N GLN A 117 3.09 -2.22 12.23
CA GLN A 117 4.51 -2.20 12.58
C GLN A 117 5.41 -2.45 11.36
N LEU A 118 5.00 -3.36 10.48
CA LEU A 118 5.70 -3.65 9.24
C LEU A 118 5.76 -2.42 8.32
N VAL A 119 4.61 -1.79 8.06
CA VAL A 119 4.51 -0.60 7.22
C VAL A 119 5.32 0.55 7.81
N ALA A 120 5.15 0.82 9.11
CA ALA A 120 5.90 1.88 9.79
C ALA A 120 7.41 1.61 9.78
N GLY A 121 7.85 0.36 9.86
CA GLY A 121 9.26 -0.02 9.86
C GLY A 121 9.94 -0.01 8.48
N MET A 122 9.18 -0.07 7.38
CA MET A 122 9.70 0.11 6.03
C MET A 122 9.90 1.59 5.68
N LEU A 123 9.03 2.46 6.18
CA LEU A 123 9.01 3.87 5.79
C LEU A 123 10.23 4.64 6.28
N ALA A 124 10.79 5.46 5.39
CA ALA A 124 11.65 6.57 5.79
C ALA A 124 10.87 7.58 6.63
N LYS A 125 11.60 8.38 7.42
CA LYS A 125 11.01 9.57 8.04
C LYS A 125 10.44 10.50 6.97
N GLY A 126 9.22 10.97 7.17
CA GLY A 126 8.48 11.76 6.19
C GLY A 126 7.83 10.94 5.07
N GLY A 127 8.06 9.63 5.00
CA GLY A 127 7.39 8.73 4.06
C GLY A 127 5.88 8.61 4.32
N VAL A 128 5.16 8.13 3.31
CA VAL A 128 3.69 8.02 3.33
C VAL A 128 3.25 6.56 3.39
N ALA A 129 2.30 6.25 4.27
CA ALA A 129 1.57 4.99 4.22
C ALA A 129 0.17 5.22 3.62
N ILE A 130 -0.23 4.36 2.70
CA ILE A 130 -1.61 4.24 2.20
C ILE A 130 -2.09 2.82 2.51
N SER A 131 -3.24 2.66 3.15
CA SER A 131 -3.72 1.33 3.52
C SER A 131 -5.24 1.20 3.42
N GLY A 132 -5.70 0.04 2.96
CA GLY A 132 -7.11 -0.37 3.03
C GLY A 132 -7.56 -0.82 4.44
N LEU A 133 -6.62 -0.95 5.39
CA LEU A 133 -6.86 -1.27 6.80
C LEU A 133 -6.28 -0.15 7.70
N PRO A 134 -6.91 0.17 8.85
CA PRO A 134 -6.41 1.20 9.74
C PRO A 134 -5.08 0.78 10.37
N LEU A 135 -4.05 1.62 10.26
CA LEU A 135 -2.72 1.33 10.81
C LEU A 135 -2.54 2.02 12.16
N GLU A 136 -2.77 1.29 13.24
CA GLU A 136 -2.52 1.77 14.61
C GLU A 136 -1.03 1.62 14.96
N GLU A 137 -0.27 2.70 14.75
CA GLU A 137 1.16 2.74 15.06
C GLU A 137 1.56 4.17 15.50
N LYS A 138 2.39 4.29 16.54
CA LYS A 138 2.69 5.57 17.21
C LYS A 138 3.46 6.56 16.34
N THR A 139 4.23 6.07 15.39
CA THR A 139 5.05 6.87 14.47
C THR A 139 4.33 7.17 13.16
N LEU A 140 3.08 6.72 12.99
CA LEU A 140 2.25 7.05 11.84
C LEU A 140 1.21 8.10 12.24
N ASN A 141 1.43 9.34 11.79
CA ASN A 141 0.47 10.42 12.00
C ASN A 141 -0.58 10.44 10.86
N PRO A 142 -1.89 10.35 11.14
CA PRO A 142 -2.92 10.41 10.11
C PRO A 142 -2.86 11.70 9.30
N LEU A 143 -3.11 11.59 7.99
CA LEU A 143 -3.26 12.73 7.08
C LEU A 143 -4.71 12.84 6.59
N PRO A 144 -5.15 14.05 6.20
CA PRO A 144 -6.42 14.21 5.51
C PRO A 144 -6.47 13.38 4.23
N ILE A 145 -7.61 12.72 3.99
CA ILE A 145 -7.86 12.01 2.73
C ILE A 145 -8.74 12.89 1.81
N PRO A 146 -8.67 12.71 0.48
CA PRO A 146 -9.56 13.40 -0.45
C PRO A 146 -11.03 13.12 -0.15
N SER A 147 -11.90 14.10 -0.36
CA SER A 147 -13.35 13.95 -0.16
C SER A 147 -14.00 12.89 -1.06
N SER A 148 -13.33 12.51 -2.16
CA SER A 148 -13.77 11.43 -3.05
C SER A 148 -13.53 10.04 -2.46
N VAL A 149 -12.63 9.91 -1.48
CA VAL A 149 -12.36 8.66 -0.76
C VAL A 149 -13.40 8.51 0.35
N PRO A 150 -14.23 7.45 0.33
CA PRO A 150 -15.20 7.26 1.40
C PRO A 150 -14.52 7.02 2.75
N THR A 151 -15.13 7.52 3.81
CA THR A 151 -14.71 7.28 5.19
C THR A 151 -14.55 5.77 5.46
N ASP A 152 -13.53 5.42 6.24
CA ASP A 152 -13.18 4.06 6.66
C ASP A 152 -12.90 3.06 5.52
N ARG A 153 -12.60 3.55 4.30
CA ARG A 153 -12.19 2.69 3.17
C ARG A 153 -10.70 2.67 2.92
N TYR A 154 -10.07 3.82 3.06
CA TYR A 154 -8.65 4.00 2.83
C TYR A 154 -8.12 5.01 3.82
N PHE A 155 -6.92 4.73 4.30
CA PHE A 155 -6.26 5.48 5.35
C PHE A 155 -4.92 5.97 4.83
N LEU A 156 -4.54 7.18 5.24
CA LEU A 156 -3.35 7.87 4.81
C LEU A 156 -2.57 8.35 6.03
N TYR A 157 -1.27 8.12 6.06
CA TYR A 157 -0.41 8.48 7.19
C TYR A 157 0.93 9.03 6.73
N ARG A 158 1.55 9.84 7.61
CA ARG A 158 2.92 10.31 7.53
C ARG A 158 3.76 9.64 8.60
N LYS A 159 4.93 9.09 8.25
CA LYS A 159 5.92 8.64 9.22
C LYS A 159 6.64 9.85 9.86
N ILE A 160 6.65 9.95 11.19
CA ILE A 160 7.32 11.04 11.95
C ILE A 160 8.74 10.69 12.43
#